data_AF-A0A535KKY9-F1
#
_entry.id   AF-A0A535KKY9-F1
#
_cell.length_a   1.000
_cell.length_b   1.000
_cell.length_c   1.000
_cell.angle_alpha   90.00
_cell.angle_beta   90.00
_cell.angle_gamma   90.00
#
_symmetry.space_group_name_H-M   'P 1'
#
loop_
_entity.id
_entity.type
_entity.pdbx_description
1 polymer ?
#
loop_
_entity_poly.entity_id
_entity_poly.type
_entity_poly.pdbx_seq_one_letter_code
_entity_poly.pdbx_strand_id
1 'polypeptide(L)'
;MSNVAKDSIGDLGRHIPALSSALRPRPHDELREWGGPPLVRGKRVLDLGCGDGRLALGVARLATRVEGIDPDPDAIAAAKRNARKAGVRNVRFAAGAAQHLPYPDAAFDVVILSWTL
;
A
#
# COMPACT_ATOMS: atom_id res chain seq x y z
N MET A 1 29.07 -10.81 3.65
CA MET A 1 28.52 -11.54 4.81
C MET A 1 27.01 -11.57 4.65
N SER A 2 26.49 -12.78 4.61
CA SER A 2 25.18 -13.21 4.08
C SER A 2 23.97 -12.59 4.76
N ASN A 3 22.87 -12.42 4.01
CA ASN A 3 21.55 -12.59 4.60
C ASN A 3 20.69 -13.50 3.70
N VAL A 4 20.78 -14.79 4.01
CA VAL A 4 19.87 -15.84 3.55
C VAL A 4 18.60 -15.73 4.39
N ALA A 5 17.50 -15.35 3.75
CA ALA A 5 16.13 -15.73 4.13
C ALA A 5 15.16 -15.38 2.99
N LYS A 6 15.32 -16.05 1.84
CA LYS A 6 14.26 -16.22 0.82
C LYS A 6 14.13 -17.68 0.40
N ASP A 7 14.60 -18.59 1.24
CA ASP A 7 14.67 -20.00 0.90
C ASP A 7 13.52 -20.80 1.51
N SER A 8 12.84 -21.48 0.60
CA SER A 8 11.85 -22.55 0.76
C SER A 8 10.40 -22.12 1.05
N ILE A 9 9.61 -22.08 -0.02
CA ILE A 9 8.20 -22.51 -0.05
C ILE A 9 8.12 -24.06 0.16
N GLY A 10 9.13 -24.71 0.75
CA GLY A 10 9.29 -26.17 0.72
C GLY A 10 9.49 -26.71 -0.70
N ASP A 11 9.36 -28.03 -0.87
CA ASP A 11 9.44 -28.74 -2.16
C ASP A 11 8.19 -28.56 -3.04
N LEU A 12 7.39 -27.52 -2.77
CA LEU A 12 6.20 -27.17 -3.56
C LEU A 12 6.55 -26.70 -4.97
N GLY A 13 7.82 -26.35 -5.21
CA GLY A 13 8.35 -26.07 -6.53
C GLY A 13 9.17 -24.79 -6.60
N ARG A 14 9.37 -24.30 -7.84
CA ARG A 14 10.18 -23.12 -8.11
C ARG A 14 9.45 -21.86 -7.69
N HIS A 15 10.01 -21.13 -6.73
CA HIS A 15 9.55 -19.78 -6.40
C HIS A 15 9.85 -18.83 -7.58
N ILE A 16 8.81 -18.34 -8.23
CA ILE A 16 8.89 -17.25 -9.20
C ILE A 16 8.38 -16.00 -8.46
N PRO A 17 9.25 -15.01 -8.16
CA PRO A 17 8.80 -13.81 -7.48
C PRO A 17 7.82 -13.04 -8.36
N ALA A 18 6.88 -12.34 -7.74
CA ALA A 18 5.92 -11.52 -8.44
C ALA A 18 6.63 -10.40 -9.24
N LEU A 19 6.84 -10.63 -10.54
CA LEU A 19 7.30 -9.62 -11.51
C LEU A 19 6.35 -8.41 -11.56
N SER A 20 5.07 -8.63 -11.21
CA SER A 20 4.02 -7.62 -11.20
C SER A 20 4.37 -6.41 -10.31
N SER A 21 5.08 -6.60 -9.18
CA SER A 21 5.42 -5.48 -8.30
C SER A 21 6.32 -4.43 -8.95
N ALA A 22 7.20 -4.85 -9.88
CA ALA A 22 8.05 -3.94 -10.66
C ALA A 22 7.31 -3.31 -11.85
N LEU A 23 6.22 -3.93 -12.30
CA LEU A 23 5.37 -3.46 -13.40
C LEU A 23 4.20 -2.60 -12.93
N ARG A 24 4.07 -2.36 -11.61
CA ARG A 24 3.02 -1.50 -11.07
C ARG A 24 3.10 -0.11 -11.72
N PRO A 25 2.00 0.43 -12.25
CA PRO A 25 1.97 1.78 -12.78
C PRO A 25 2.43 2.81 -11.74
N ARG A 26 2.82 4.00 -12.17
CA ARG A 26 3.10 5.06 -11.21
C ARG A 26 1.78 5.52 -10.58
N PRO A 27 1.76 5.91 -9.30
CA PRO A 27 0.52 6.28 -8.61
C PRO A 27 -0.34 7.32 -9.34
N HIS A 28 0.30 8.28 -10.01
CA HIS A 28 -0.42 9.33 -10.75
C HIS A 28 -1.03 8.84 -12.05
N ASP A 29 -0.44 7.83 -12.69
CA ASP A 29 -0.96 7.23 -13.92
C ASP A 29 -2.23 6.44 -13.58
N GLU A 30 -2.14 5.63 -12.53
CA GLU A 30 -3.27 4.83 -12.05
C GLU A 30 -4.42 5.68 -11.50
N LEU A 31 -4.12 6.72 -10.72
CA LEU A 31 -5.15 7.64 -10.25
C LEU A 31 -5.87 8.35 -11.41
N ARG A 32 -5.17 8.68 -12.51
CA ARG A 32 -5.79 9.29 -13.70
C ARG A 32 -6.80 8.36 -14.35
N GLU A 33 -6.48 7.07 -14.45
CA GLU A 33 -7.39 6.07 -15.02
C GLU A 33 -8.70 5.95 -14.22
N TRP A 34 -8.66 6.19 -12.90
CA TRP A 34 -9.86 6.13 -12.06
C TRP A 34 -10.75 7.37 -12.12
N GLY A 35 -10.25 8.51 -12.60
CA GLY A 35 -10.95 9.80 -12.56
C GLY A 35 -10.11 10.96 -11.99
N GLY A 36 -8.86 10.69 -11.62
CA GLY A 36 -7.84 11.70 -11.35
C GLY A 36 -7.85 12.27 -9.93
N PRO A 37 -7.09 13.37 -9.71
CA PRO A 37 -6.92 14.00 -8.42
C PRO A 37 -8.20 14.32 -7.62
N PRO A 38 -9.34 14.74 -8.24
CA PRO A 38 -10.57 15.02 -7.49
C PRO A 38 -11.10 13.85 -6.67
N LEU A 39 -10.77 12.61 -7.05
CA LEU A 39 -11.20 11.44 -6.29
C LEU A 39 -10.64 11.42 -4.88
N VAL A 40 -9.40 11.86 -4.68
CA VAL A 40 -8.69 11.76 -3.38
C VAL A 40 -8.40 13.11 -2.74
N ARG A 41 -8.51 14.20 -3.49
CA ARG A 41 -8.13 15.54 -3.01
C ARG A 41 -8.98 15.97 -1.82
N GLY A 42 -8.32 16.30 -0.71
CA GLY A 42 -8.98 16.73 0.53
C GLY A 42 -9.73 15.62 1.28
N LYS A 43 -9.59 14.35 0.87
CA LYS A 43 -10.32 13.22 1.45
C LYS A 43 -9.51 12.41 2.46
N ARG A 44 -10.20 11.64 3.28
CA ARG A 44 -9.65 10.57 4.13
C ARG A 44 -9.63 9.29 3.29
N VAL A 45 -8.45 8.75 3.04
CA VAL A 45 -8.24 7.61 2.14
C VAL A 45 -7.74 6.40 2.91
N LEU A 46 -8.31 5.24 2.62
CA LEU A 46 -7.80 3.93 3.05
C LEU A 46 -7.24 3.18 1.82
N ASP A 47 -6.01 2.69 1.91
CA ASP A 47 -5.35 1.83 0.93
C ASP A 47 -5.31 0.40 1.50
N LEU A 48 -6.17 -0.48 1.00
CA LEU A 48 -6.32 -1.87 1.47
C LEU A 48 -5.42 -2.82 0.66
N GLY A 49 -4.49 -3.48 1.33
CA GLY A 49 -3.40 -4.21 0.68
C GLY A 49 -2.32 -3.26 0.16
N CYS A 50 -1.91 -2.29 1.00
CA CYS A 50 -1.07 -1.18 0.56
C CYS A 50 0.36 -1.60 0.17
N GLY A 51 0.79 -2.82 0.50
CA GLY A 51 2.13 -3.33 0.28
C GLY A 51 3.21 -2.39 0.83
N ASP A 52 4.16 -2.01 -0.02
CA ASP A 52 5.24 -1.07 0.27
C ASP A 52 4.81 0.42 0.26
N GLY A 53 3.51 0.69 0.22
CA GLY A 53 2.90 2.01 0.31
C GLY A 53 2.91 2.81 -0.99
N ARG A 54 3.20 2.20 -2.15
CA ARG A 54 3.30 2.90 -3.45
C ARG A 54 2.14 3.88 -3.69
N LEU A 55 0.90 3.40 -3.60
CA LEU A 55 -0.29 4.23 -3.86
C LEU A 55 -0.58 5.18 -2.72
N ALA A 56 -0.64 4.68 -1.48
CA ALA A 56 -0.83 5.50 -0.29
C ALA A 56 0.09 6.74 -0.28
N LEU A 57 1.38 6.56 -0.57
CA LEU A 57 2.36 7.66 -0.64
C LEU A 57 2.12 8.59 -1.84
N GLY A 58 1.73 8.03 -2.98
CA GLY A 58 1.43 8.80 -4.18
C GLY A 58 0.23 9.73 -4.00
N VAL A 59 -0.83 9.26 -3.33
CA VAL A 59 -2.06 10.05 -3.12
C VAL A 59 -1.99 10.95 -1.87
N ALA A 60 -1.07 10.68 -0.94
CA ALA A 60 -0.93 11.43 0.31
C ALA A 60 -0.72 12.94 0.10
N ARG A 61 -0.09 13.36 -1.01
CA ARG A 61 0.09 14.81 -1.31
C ARG A 61 -1.21 15.54 -1.66
N LEU A 62 -2.25 14.80 -2.02
CA LEU A 62 -3.56 15.34 -2.42
C LEU A 62 -4.59 15.15 -1.31
N ALA A 63 -4.52 14.04 -0.59
CA ALA A 63 -5.43 13.66 0.48
C ALA A 63 -5.20 14.44 1.77
N THR A 64 -6.24 14.52 2.60
CA THR A 64 -6.14 15.07 3.96
C THR A 64 -5.33 14.11 4.86
N ARG A 65 -5.66 12.81 4.80
CA ARG A 65 -4.96 11.74 5.52
C ARG A 65 -5.10 10.44 4.74
N VAL A 66 -4.06 9.62 4.82
CA VAL A 66 -4.05 8.28 4.24
C VAL A 66 -3.74 7.25 5.32
N GLU A 67 -4.46 6.14 5.32
CA GLU A 67 -4.10 4.93 6.07
C GLU A 67 -3.88 3.77 5.11
N GLY A 68 -2.82 2.99 5.33
CA GLY A 68 -2.54 1.77 4.59
C GLY A 68 -2.56 0.57 5.51
N ILE A 69 -3.27 -0.48 5.09
CA ILE A 69 -3.35 -1.76 5.78
C ILE A 69 -2.82 -2.85 4.86
N ASP A 70 -2.00 -3.74 5.38
CA ASP A 70 -1.51 -4.91 4.65
C ASP A 70 -1.28 -6.06 5.65
N PRO A 71 -1.60 -7.33 5.31
CA PRO A 71 -1.34 -8.45 6.21
C PRO A 71 0.14 -8.75 6.39
N ASP A 72 1.01 -8.34 5.45
CA ASP A 72 2.45 -8.59 5.53
C ASP A 72 3.18 -7.51 6.38
N PRO A 73 3.69 -7.85 7.58
CA PRO A 73 4.41 -6.90 8.41
C PRO A 73 5.72 -6.38 7.77
N ASP A 74 6.36 -7.15 6.89
CA ASP A 74 7.58 -6.72 6.19
C ASP A 74 7.27 -5.67 5.13
N ALA A 75 6.14 -5.82 4.43
CA ALA A 75 5.60 -4.82 3.52
C ALA A 75 5.28 -3.52 4.26
N ILE A 76 4.63 -3.60 5.43
CA ILE A 76 4.36 -2.44 6.29
C ILE A 76 5.65 -1.78 6.78
N ALA A 77 6.67 -2.56 7.15
CA ALA A 77 7.98 -2.01 7.52
C ALA A 77 8.62 -1.27 6.33
N ALA A 78 8.48 -1.79 5.10
CA ALA A 78 8.92 -1.12 3.88
C ALA A 78 8.14 0.18 3.62
N ALA A 79 6.81 0.16 3.74
CA ALA A 79 5.96 1.34 3.57
C ALA A 79 6.33 2.46 4.54
N LYS A 80 6.56 2.14 5.83
CA LYS A 80 7.03 3.09 6.83
C LYS A 80 8.41 3.68 6.49
N ARG A 81 9.34 2.85 5.99
CA ARG A 81 10.65 3.34 5.50
C ARG A 81 10.48 4.29 4.31
N ASN A 82 9.62 3.94 3.35
CA ASN A 82 9.37 4.73 2.16
C ASN A 82 8.71 6.08 2.50
N ALA A 83 7.76 6.10 3.44
CA ALA A 83 7.15 7.32 3.95
C ALA A 83 8.18 8.30 4.52
N ARG A 84 9.09 7.79 5.36
CA ARG A 84 10.18 8.58 5.94
C ARG A 84 11.11 9.14 4.86
N LYS A 85 11.53 8.30 3.91
CA LYS A 85 12.38 8.72 2.77
C LYS A 85 11.71 9.79 1.91
N ALA A 86 10.39 9.69 1.71
CA ALA A 86 9.61 10.63 0.91
C ALA A 86 9.22 11.91 1.67
N GLY A 87 9.49 12.00 2.99
CA GLY A 87 9.10 13.13 3.83
C GLY A 87 7.59 13.27 4.01
N VAL A 88 6.80 12.22 3.73
CA VAL A 88 5.34 12.24 3.81
C VAL A 88 4.91 11.97 5.26
N ARG A 89 4.12 12.89 5.83
CA ARG A 89 3.75 12.86 7.26
C ARG A 89 2.27 12.56 7.53
N ASN A 90 1.40 12.70 6.53
CA ASN A 90 -0.04 12.48 6.66
C ASN A 90 -0.47 11.05 6.27
N VAL A 91 0.45 10.10 6.32
CA VAL A 91 0.20 8.68 6.06
C VAL A 91 0.53 7.84 7.30
N ARG A 92 -0.31 6.83 7.58
CA ARG A 92 -0.05 5.82 8.61
C ARG A 92 -0.18 4.43 8.01
N PHE A 93 0.63 3.50 8.50
CA PHE A 93 0.65 2.12 8.04
C PHE A 93 0.55 1.15 9.22
N ALA A 94 -0.33 0.17 9.11
CA ALA A 94 -0.50 -0.87 10.13
C ALA A 94 -0.65 -2.25 9.47
N ALA A 95 -0.14 -3.27 10.16
CA ALA A 95 -0.39 -4.65 9.76
C ALA A 95 -1.83 -5.02 10.13
N GLY A 96 -2.56 -5.63 9.21
CA GLY A 96 -3.96 -5.98 9.42
C GLY A 96 -4.57 -6.67 8.20
N ALA A 97 -5.68 -7.38 8.43
CA ALA A 97 -6.38 -8.11 7.41
C ALA A 97 -7.64 -7.36 6.98
N ALA A 98 -7.95 -7.32 5.68
CA ALA A 98 -9.12 -6.60 5.16
C ALA A 98 -10.45 -7.14 5.70
N GLN A 99 -10.49 -8.39 6.17
CA GLN A 99 -11.65 -9.03 6.78
C GLN A 99 -11.99 -8.47 8.16
N HIS A 100 -11.04 -7.82 8.84
CA HIS A 100 -11.21 -7.30 10.21
C HIS A 100 -10.55 -5.94 10.35
N LEU A 101 -11.28 -4.89 9.95
CA LEU A 101 -10.80 -3.52 10.01
C LEU A 101 -11.18 -2.85 11.35
N PRO A 102 -10.21 -2.24 12.07
CA PRO A 102 -10.45 -1.60 13.36
C PRO A 102 -10.97 -0.15 13.19
N TYR A 103 -11.86 0.08 12.23
CA TYR A 103 -12.38 1.39 11.89
C TYR A 103 -13.90 1.44 12.06
N PRO A 104 -14.46 2.56 12.54
CA PRO A 104 -15.90 2.74 12.55
C PRO A 104 -16.43 2.96 11.13
N ASP A 105 -17.74 2.82 10.96
CA ASP A 105 -18.43 3.14 9.72
C ASP A 105 -18.14 4.58 9.27
N ALA A 106 -18.05 4.78 7.94
CA ALA A 106 -17.77 6.09 7.32
C ALA A 106 -16.48 6.80 7.81
N ALA A 107 -15.51 6.05 8.35
CA ALA A 107 -14.20 6.59 8.74
C ALA A 107 -13.39 7.15 7.55
N PHE A 108 -13.68 6.70 6.33
CA PHE A 108 -12.99 7.09 5.11
C PHE A 108 -13.98 7.52 4.03
N ASP A 109 -13.56 8.46 3.19
CA ASP A 109 -14.35 8.94 2.07
C ASP A 109 -14.03 8.14 0.79
N VAL A 110 -12.85 7.49 0.74
CA VAL A 110 -12.38 6.66 -0.36
C VAL A 110 -11.62 5.46 0.18
N VAL A 111 -11.89 4.30 -0.40
CA VAL A 111 -11.12 3.07 -0.21
C VAL A 111 -10.51 2.68 -1.56
N ILE A 112 -9.20 2.47 -1.57
CA ILE A 112 -8.43 2.03 -2.73
C ILE A 112 -8.11 0.54 -2.55
N LEU A 113 -8.35 -0.22 -3.60
CA LEU A 113 -7.99 -1.63 -3.76
C LEU A 113 -7.34 -1.75 -5.14
N SER A 114 -6.04 -1.99 -5.18
CA SER A 114 -5.29 -1.92 -6.43
C SER A 114 -4.04 -2.79 -6.37
N TRP A 115 -4.02 -3.81 -7.22
CA TRP A 115 -2.98 -4.84 -7.24
C TRP A 115 -2.82 -5.60 -5.92
N THR A 116 -3.93 -5.73 -5.17
CA THR A 116 -4.01 -6.55 -3.96
C THR A 116 -4.26 -8.01 -4.36
N LEU A 117 -3.50 -8.94 -3.78
CA LEU A 117 -3.64 -10.39 -3.96
C LEU A 117 -4.72 -10.97 -3.05
#